data_AF-A0A1V4W0F4-F1
#
_entry.id   AF-A0A1V4W0F4-F1
#
_cell.length_a   1.000
_cell.length_b   1.000
_cell.length_c   1.000
_cell.angle_alpha   90.00
_cell.angle_beta   90.00
_cell.angle_gamma   90.00
#
_symmetry.space_group_name_H-M   'P 1'
#
loop_
_entity.id
_entity.type
_entity.pdbx_description
1 polymer ?
#
loop_
_entity_poly.entity_id
_entity_poly.type
_entity_poly.pdbx_seq_one_letter_code
_entity_poly.pdbx_strand_id
1 'polypeptide(L)' 'MKWLLLVVPLAVSFYTCTYGLWALKNGYRRGGIGVFVLAALVLALAVYSLFFRQEF' A
#
# COMPACT_ATOMS: atom_id res chain seq x y z
N MET A 1 19.00 -3.72 6.93
CA MET A 1 17.81 -4.35 7.55
C MET A 1 16.51 -3.61 7.23
N LYS A 2 16.45 -2.27 7.29
CA LYS A 2 15.24 -1.48 6.96
C LYS A 2 14.62 -1.79 5.58
N TRP A 3 15.46 -2.01 4.56
CA TRP A 3 15.02 -2.42 3.21
C TRP A 3 14.31 -3.79 3.18
N LEU A 4 14.72 -4.73 4.04
CA LEU A 4 14.07 -6.04 4.18
C LEU A 4 12.69 -5.91 4.81
N LEU A 5 12.52 -5.00 5.79
CA LEU A 5 11.22 -4.71 6.41
C LEU A 5 10.23 -4.07 5.43
N LEU A 6 10.72 -3.45 4.35
CA LEU A 6 9.90 -2.80 3.33
C LEU A 6 9.30 -3.80 2.33
N VAL A 7 9.85 -5.02 2.24
CA VAL A 7 9.34 -6.06 1.34
C VAL A 7 7.90 -6.43 1.67
N VAL A 8 7.55 -6.50 2.96
CA VAL A 8 6.19 -6.83 3.41
C VAL A 8 5.15 -5.80 2.97
N PRO A 9 5.28 -4.50 3.30
CA PRO A 9 4.32 -3.49 2.84
C PRO A 9 4.30 -3.35 1.32
N LEU A 10 5.42 -3.55 0.62
CA LEU A 10 5.43 -3.61 -0.85
C LEU A 10 4.60 -4.77 -1.40
N ALA A 11 4.77 -5.98 -0.86
CA ALA A 11 4.02 -7.15 -1.30
C ALA A 11 2.51 -6.98 -1.06
N VAL A 12 2.15 -6.45 0.12
CA VAL A 12 0.75 -6.17 0.46
C VAL A 12 0.16 -5.08 -0.44
N SER A 13 0.85 -3.97 -0.63
CA SER A 13 0.38 -2.88 -1.51
C SER A 13 0.28 -3.35 -2.96
N PHE A 14 1.21 -4.19 -3.44
CA PHE A 14 1.15 -4.78 -4.78
C PHE A 14 -0.10 -5.65 -4.96
N TYR A 15 -0.33 -6.60 -4.04
CA TYR A 15 -1.53 -7.43 -4.06
C TYR A 15 -2.80 -6.58 -4.02
N THR A 16 -2.83 -5.58 -3.14
CA THR A 16 -3.96 -4.66 -2.97
C THR A 16 -4.24 -3.86 -4.25
N CYS A 17 -3.20 -3.43 -4.98
CA CYS A 17 -3.34 -2.79 -6.29
C CYS A 17 -3.90 -3.76 -7.35
N THR A 18 -3.46 -5.02 -7.38
CA THR A 18 -4.02 -6.01 -8.31
C THR A 18 -5.51 -6.26 -8.08
N TYR A 19 -5.93 -6.32 -6.81
CA TYR A 19 -7.34 -6.38 -6.45
C TYR A 19 -8.08 -5.09 -6.83
N GLY A 20 -7.50 -3.92 -6.59
CA GLY A 20 -8.07 -2.63 -7.00
C GLY A 20 -8.31 -2.54 -8.51
N LEU A 21 -7.36 -3.01 -9.33
CA LEU A 21 -7.51 -3.10 -10.78
C LEU A 21 -8.64 -4.04 -11.18
N TRP A 22 -8.74 -5.21 -10.53
CA TRP A 22 -9.85 -6.12 -10.74
C TRP A 22 -11.19 -5.49 -10.35
N ALA A 23 -11.26 -4.79 -9.21
CA ALA A 23 -12.48 -4.14 -8.74
C ALA A 23 -12.95 -3.04 -9.71
N LEU A 24 -12.02 -2.24 -10.24
CA LEU A 24 -12.31 -1.24 -11.28
C LEU A 24 -12.85 -1.89 -12.57
N LYS A 25 -12.24 -2.99 -13.01
CA LYS A 25 -12.69 -3.75 -14.20
C LYS A 25 -14.12 -4.29 -14.03
N ASN A 26 -14.52 -4.66 -12.82
CA ASN A 26 -15.87 -5.17 -12.53
C ASN A 26 -16.90 -4.08 -12.20
N GLY A 27 -16.56 -2.80 -12.39
CA GLY A 27 -17.49 -1.68 -12.16
C GLY A 27 -17.58 -1.20 -10.71
N TYR A 28 -16.83 -1.81 -9.77
CA TYR A 28 -16.75 -1.39 -8.37
C TYR A 28 -15.85 -0.15 -8.20
N ARG A 29 -16.19 0.96 -8.87
CA ARG A 29 -15.34 2.16 -8.98
C ARG A 29 -14.95 2.76 -7.63
N ARG A 30 -15.92 2.98 -6.73
CA ARG A 30 -15.67 3.59 -5.41
C ARG A 30 -14.80 2.68 -4.53
N GLY A 31 -15.07 1.38 -4.53
CA GLY A 31 -14.29 0.39 -3.81
C GLY A 31 -12.86 0.28 -4.35
N GLY A 32 -12.69 0.17 -5.67
CA GLY A 32 -11.38 0.11 -6.31
C GLY A 32 -10.52 1.35 -6.00
N ILE A 33 -11.09 2.56 -6.16
CA ILE A 33 -10.39 3.81 -5.83
C ILE A 33 -10.02 3.86 -4.34
N GLY A 34 -10.95 3.51 -3.45
CA GLY A 34 -10.69 3.50 -2.00
C GLY A 34 -9.54 2.56 -1.62
N VAL A 35 -9.47 1.40 -2.27
CA VAL A 35 -8.41 0.42 -2.03
C VAL A 35 -7.05 0.89 -2.55
N PHE A 36 -6.99 1.61 -3.68
CA PHE A 36 -5.76 2.26 -4.14
C PHE A 36 -5.28 3.35 -3.19
N VAL A 37 -6.19 4.22 -2.74
CA VAL A 37 -5.87 5.28 -1.77
C VAL A 37 -5.34 4.66 -0.48
N LEU A 38 -6.00 3.61 0.02
CA LEU A 38 -5.56 2.89 1.22
C LEU A 38 -4.18 2.26 1.05
N ALA A 39 -3.93 1.58 -0.07
CA ALA A 39 -2.63 0.97 -0.36
C ALA A 39 -1.50 2.00 -0.43
N ALA A 40 -1.76 3.16 -1.03
CA ALA A 40 -0.81 4.28 -1.11
C ALA A 40 -0.52 4.86 0.28
N LEU A 41 -1.56 5.07 1.10
CA LEU A 41 -1.42 5.61 2.46
C LEU A 41 -0.61 4.67 3.36
N VAL A 42 -0.92 3.37 3.35
CA VAL A 42 -0.19 2.36 4.13
C VAL A 42 1.27 2.29 3.71
N LEU A 43 1.56 2.30 2.41
CA LEU A 43 2.93 2.29 1.91
C LEU A 43 3.67 3.57 2.31
N ALA A 44 3.04 4.74 2.20
CA ALA A 44 3.61 6.01 2.61
C ALA A 44 3.94 6.04 4.11
N LEU A 45 3.04 5.54 4.96
CA LEU A 45 3.26 5.43 6.40
C LEU A 45 4.40 4.46 6.73
N ALA A 46 4.49 3.32 6.03
CA ALA A 46 5.57 2.36 6.22
C ALA A 46 6.94 2.93 5.80
N VAL A 47 6.99 3.67 4.70
CA VAL A 47 8.21 4.38 4.27
C VAL A 47 8.58 5.46 5.28
N TYR A 48 7.61 6.25 5.75
CA TYR A 48 7.84 7.28 6.76
C TYR A 48 8.37 6.68 8.07
N SER A 49 7.77 5.60 8.57
CA SER A 49 8.21 4.97 9.81
C SER A 49 9.60 4.35 9.71
N LEU A 50 9.95 3.72 8.59
CA LEU A 50 11.25 3.05 8.43
C LEU A 50 12.41 4.05 8.24
N PHE A 51 12.17 5.16 7.54
CA PHE A 51 13.25 6.06 7.11
C PHE A 51 13.26 7.42 7.78
N PHE A 52 12.10 7.96 8.17
CA PHE A 52 11.98 9.35 8.64
C PHE A 52 11.63 9.45 10.12
N ARG A 53 11.01 8.43 10.70
CA ARG A 53 10.80 8.36 12.14
C ARG A 53 12.12 7.95 12.80
N GLN A 54 12.72 8.88 13.55
CA GLN A 54 13.76 8.53 14.52
C GLN A 54 13.08 7.79 15.68
N GLU A 55 13.55 6.58 15.97
CA GLU A 55 13.23 5.85 17.20
C GLU A 55 13.56 6.81 18.37
N PHE A 56 12.60 7.04 19.27
CA PHE A 56 12.85 7.71 20.55
C PHE A 56 13.54 6.74 21.50
#